data_AF-A0A1V2ZFE1-F1
#
_entry.id   AF-A0A1V2ZFE1-F1
#
_cell.length_a   1.000
_cell.length_b   1.000
_cell.length_c   1.000
_cell.angle_alpha   90.00
_cell.angle_beta   90.00
_cell.angle_gamma   90.00
#
_symmetry.space_group_name_H-M   'P 1'
#
loop_
_entity.id
_entity.type
_entity.pdbx_description
1 polymer ?
#
loop_
_entity_poly.entity_id
_entity_poly.type
_entity_poly.pdbx_seq_one_letter_code
_entity_poly.pdbx_strand_id
1 'polypeptide(L)'
;MPSSADLAHATLFVVREQGSPVAGGLAPELRDLLDVVPLEAGDPDSAVQDVVRAVAFHGATRWLIAGEGRGCAVASLVASRTLAGRSGLFGLAGLVLLGGSAGVVAGRLPTLRLEDAAGAAAAIRAFWGERAGTGPVVLVDASRAIASARTSTRVRALLAERLLADDPHYSPEVLTPAQLVTLRAIADRVVPQDGGRIDLAARVDAQLADGQGDGWRNAVLPADPIAYGLGLDSLDGFAALTPGEQDGRLSAVADGSAAAGALTPEQLTAWFEDCRVDLVRQWLAHPASMARVGYDGYASGGDTLPLAGFHSLGADQREDWEPTARSPR
;
A
#
# COMPACT_ATOMS: atom_id res chain seq x y z
N MET A 1 -3.10 -21.18 2.43
CA MET A 1 -4.18 -20.18 2.28
C MET A 1 -4.47 -19.62 3.68
N PRO A 2 -4.57 -18.29 3.87
CA PRO A 2 -5.08 -17.78 5.15
C PRO A 2 -6.44 -18.42 5.43
N SER A 3 -6.74 -18.70 6.69
CA SER A 3 -8.12 -19.01 7.04
C SER A 3 -8.98 -17.82 6.62
N SER A 4 -10.20 -18.04 6.12
CA SER A 4 -11.11 -16.91 5.86
C SER A 4 -11.40 -16.11 7.15
N ALA A 5 -11.07 -16.65 8.33
CA ALA A 5 -11.14 -15.96 9.61
C ALA A 5 -10.00 -14.94 9.83
N ASP A 6 -8.87 -15.06 9.12
CA ASP A 6 -7.71 -14.16 9.28
C ASP A 6 -7.80 -12.92 8.38
N LEU A 7 -8.73 -12.93 7.42
CA LEU A 7 -9.01 -11.82 6.52
C LEU A 7 -10.42 -11.30 6.83
N ALA A 8 -10.52 -10.17 7.52
CA ALA A 8 -11.80 -9.47 7.63
C ALA A 8 -12.32 -9.11 6.23
N HIS A 9 -13.63 -9.26 5.99
CA HIS A 9 -14.25 -8.70 4.79
C HIS A 9 -13.92 -7.21 4.71
N ALA A 10 -13.60 -6.73 3.52
CA ALA A 10 -13.42 -5.31 3.31
C ALA A 10 -14.73 -4.57 3.59
N THR A 11 -14.63 -3.36 4.12
CA THR A 11 -15.81 -2.62 4.62
C THR A 11 -15.93 -1.28 3.92
N LEU A 12 -17.16 -0.88 3.58
CA LEU A 12 -17.53 0.46 3.17
C LEU A 12 -18.29 1.14 4.31
N PHE A 13 -17.65 2.09 4.99
CA PHE A 13 -18.31 2.94 5.97
C PHE A 13 -19.01 4.11 5.27
N VAL A 14 -20.32 4.24 5.41
CA VAL A 14 -21.10 5.30 4.74
C VAL A 14 -21.55 6.35 5.75
N VAL A 15 -20.84 7.49 5.79
CA VAL A 15 -21.21 8.66 6.60
C VAL A 15 -22.34 9.41 5.90
N ARG A 16 -23.55 9.22 6.39
CA ARG A 16 -24.80 9.70 5.78
C ARG A 16 -25.53 10.71 6.66
N GLU A 17 -26.44 11.43 6.03
CA GLU A 17 -27.42 12.23 6.75
C GLU A 17 -28.51 11.34 7.37
N GLN A 18 -29.10 11.83 8.46
CA GLN A 18 -30.11 11.08 9.20
C GLN A 18 -31.30 10.73 8.30
N GLY A 19 -31.62 9.44 8.23
CA GLY A 19 -32.73 8.92 7.43
C GLY A 19 -32.42 8.75 5.93
N SER A 20 -31.20 9.05 5.47
CA SER A 20 -30.83 8.81 4.07
C SER A 20 -30.90 7.30 3.71
N PRO A 21 -31.48 6.95 2.53
CA PRO A 21 -31.59 5.58 2.06
C PRO A 21 -30.30 5.07 1.39
N VAL A 22 -29.28 5.90 1.16
CA VAL A 22 -28.10 5.56 0.34
C VAL A 22 -27.42 4.28 0.79
N ALA A 23 -27.09 4.16 2.08
CA ALA A 23 -26.45 2.95 2.60
C ALA A 23 -27.34 1.69 2.44
N GLY A 24 -28.65 1.84 2.60
CA GLY A 24 -29.62 0.75 2.43
C GLY A 24 -29.76 0.28 0.98
N GLY A 25 -29.59 1.18 0.00
CA GLY A 25 -29.52 0.83 -1.41
C GLY A 25 -28.20 0.16 -1.80
N LEU A 26 -27.08 0.61 -1.24
CA LEU A 26 -25.75 0.06 -1.53
C LEU A 26 -25.52 -1.34 -0.94
N ALA A 27 -25.99 -1.58 0.29
CA ALA A 27 -25.75 -2.83 1.03
C ALA A 27 -26.09 -4.11 0.24
N PRO A 28 -27.30 -4.28 -0.35
CA PRO A 28 -27.63 -5.49 -1.08
C PRO A 28 -26.80 -5.67 -2.36
N GLU A 29 -26.41 -4.59 -3.03
CA GLU A 29 -25.66 -4.63 -4.30
C GLU A 29 -24.16 -4.89 -4.13
N LEU A 30 -23.61 -4.60 -2.93
CA LEU A 30 -22.19 -4.74 -2.62
C LEU A 30 -21.89 -5.91 -1.67
N ARG A 31 -22.88 -6.62 -1.14
CA ARG A 31 -22.71 -7.67 -0.10
C ARG A 31 -21.72 -8.80 -0.41
N ASP A 32 -21.50 -9.09 -1.69
CA ASP A 32 -20.52 -10.08 -2.15
C ASP A 32 -19.08 -9.57 -2.12
N LEU A 33 -18.90 -8.25 -2.00
CA LEU A 33 -17.63 -7.57 -2.11
C LEU A 33 -17.23 -6.81 -0.84
N LEU A 34 -18.16 -6.04 -0.28
CA LEU A 34 -17.94 -5.13 0.84
C LEU A 34 -19.08 -5.27 1.85
N ASP A 35 -18.72 -5.29 3.14
CA ASP A 35 -19.69 -5.02 4.19
C ASP A 35 -20.03 -3.52 4.21
N VAL A 36 -21.31 -3.15 4.15
CA VAL A 36 -21.74 -1.75 4.08
C VAL A 36 -22.27 -1.32 5.43
N VAL A 37 -21.51 -0.45 6.11
CA VAL A 37 -21.81 -0.01 7.47
C VAL A 37 -22.29 1.44 7.46
N PRO A 38 -23.57 1.70 7.74
CA PRO A 38 -24.08 3.07 7.83
C PRO A 38 -23.58 3.75 9.11
N LEU A 39 -23.07 4.98 8.97
CA LEU A 39 -22.67 5.86 10.06
C LEU A 39 -23.43 7.18 9.97
N GLU A 40 -23.98 7.63 11.09
CA GLU A 40 -24.70 8.91 11.16
C GLU A 40 -23.71 10.06 11.29
N ALA A 41 -23.89 11.13 10.49
CA ALA A 41 -23.00 12.29 10.51
C ALA A 41 -23.07 13.14 11.81
N GLY A 42 -23.96 12.79 12.76
CA GLY A 42 -23.94 13.29 14.14
C GLY A 42 -23.87 14.82 14.31
N ASP A 43 -23.43 15.24 15.50
CA ASP A 43 -23.05 16.62 15.79
C ASP A 43 -21.71 16.94 15.11
N PRO A 44 -21.58 18.02 14.31
CA PRO A 44 -20.33 18.37 13.62
C PRO A 44 -19.09 18.40 14.54
N ASP A 45 -19.25 18.77 15.81
CA ASP A 45 -18.14 18.86 16.77
C ASP A 45 -17.63 17.48 17.23
N SER A 46 -18.48 16.44 17.24
CA SER A 46 -18.13 15.07 17.66
C SER A 46 -18.06 14.05 16.52
N ALA A 47 -18.66 14.35 15.36
CA ALA A 47 -18.89 13.40 14.27
C ALA A 47 -17.65 12.61 13.85
N VAL A 48 -16.50 13.29 13.76
CA VAL A 48 -15.24 12.64 13.39
C VAL A 48 -14.80 11.61 14.43
N GLN A 49 -14.92 11.93 15.73
CA GLN A 49 -14.53 11.02 16.80
C GLN A 49 -15.48 9.84 16.90
N ASP A 50 -16.77 10.06 16.67
CA ASP A 50 -17.77 9.00 16.67
C ASP A 50 -17.58 8.04 15.48
N VAL A 51 -17.31 8.56 14.28
CA VAL A 51 -16.93 7.74 13.13
C VAL A 51 -15.64 6.96 13.40
N VAL A 52 -14.60 7.60 13.93
CA VAL A 52 -13.35 6.92 14.28
C VAL A 52 -13.59 5.79 15.28
N ARG A 53 -14.41 6.02 16.31
CA ARG A 53 -14.77 5.00 17.30
C ARG A 53 -15.52 3.83 16.66
N ALA A 54 -16.46 4.12 15.76
CA ALA A 54 -17.23 3.10 15.06
C ALA A 54 -16.36 2.23 14.15
N VAL A 55 -15.45 2.84 13.38
CA VAL A 55 -14.49 2.11 12.53
C VAL A 55 -13.55 1.25 13.37
N ALA A 56 -13.02 1.81 14.46
CA ALA A 56 -12.15 1.07 15.39
C ALA A 56 -12.86 -0.14 16.02
N PHE A 57 -14.12 0.04 16.43
CA PHE A 57 -14.93 -1.04 17.03
C PHE A 57 -15.24 -2.17 16.03
N HIS A 58 -15.47 -1.82 14.76
CA HIS A 58 -15.70 -2.81 13.72
C HIS A 58 -14.46 -3.70 13.45
N GLY A 59 -13.26 -3.14 13.55
CA GLY A 59 -12.02 -3.89 13.36
C GLY A 59 -11.71 -4.26 11.90
N ALA A 60 -12.27 -3.54 10.93
CA ALA A 60 -11.95 -3.73 9.51
C ALA A 60 -10.45 -3.46 9.24
N THR A 61 -9.77 -4.37 8.55
CA THR A 61 -8.34 -4.24 8.21
C THR A 61 -8.09 -3.61 6.86
N ARG A 62 -9.14 -3.53 6.04
CA ARG A 62 -9.14 -2.79 4.78
C ARG A 62 -10.52 -2.20 4.52
N TRP A 63 -10.59 -0.90 4.27
CA TRP A 63 -11.89 -0.24 4.20
C TRP A 63 -11.89 1.02 3.34
N LEU A 64 -13.07 1.31 2.79
CA LEU A 64 -13.43 2.58 2.18
C LEU A 64 -14.27 3.40 3.15
N ILE A 65 -14.22 4.71 3.01
CA ILE A 65 -15.19 5.61 3.64
C ILE A 65 -15.90 6.42 2.56
N ALA A 66 -17.23 6.38 2.57
CA ALA A 66 -18.09 7.22 1.76
C ALA A 66 -18.68 8.34 2.60
N GLY A 67 -18.77 9.54 2.03
CA GLY A 67 -19.59 10.61 2.57
C GLY A 67 -20.70 10.98 1.60
N GLU A 68 -21.89 11.22 2.12
CA GLU A 68 -23.04 11.73 1.37
C GLU A 68 -23.34 13.17 1.78
N GLY A 69 -23.47 14.08 0.81
CA GLY A 69 -23.82 15.48 1.08
C GLY A 69 -22.88 16.09 2.11
N ARG A 70 -23.41 16.49 3.28
CA ARG A 70 -22.60 17.03 4.40
C ARG A 70 -21.65 16.01 5.03
N GLY A 71 -21.95 14.72 4.93
CA GLY A 71 -21.09 13.62 5.38
C GLY A 71 -19.74 13.57 4.65
N CYS A 72 -19.63 14.15 3.45
CA CYS A 72 -18.37 14.27 2.70
C CYS A 72 -17.26 14.96 3.49
N ALA A 73 -17.59 16.01 4.26
CA ALA A 73 -16.61 16.75 5.06
C ALA A 73 -16.06 15.89 6.20
N VAL A 74 -16.93 15.17 6.91
CA VAL A 74 -16.56 14.27 8.01
C VAL A 74 -15.71 13.10 7.47
N ALA A 75 -16.16 12.45 6.40
CA ALA A 75 -15.42 11.34 5.77
C ALA A 75 -14.02 11.77 5.30
N SER A 76 -13.91 12.94 4.67
CA SER A 76 -12.63 13.52 4.24
C SER A 76 -11.70 13.78 5.42
N LEU A 77 -12.22 14.31 6.53
CA LEU A 77 -11.41 14.61 7.72
C LEU A 77 -10.96 13.35 8.45
N VAL A 78 -11.80 12.31 8.53
CA VAL A 78 -11.43 10.98 9.05
C VAL A 78 -10.32 10.37 8.18
N ALA A 79 -10.48 10.42 6.85
CA ALA A 79 -9.47 9.94 5.92
C ALA A 79 -8.12 10.67 6.09
N SER A 80 -8.17 12.01 6.12
CA SER A 80 -7.00 12.88 6.32
C SER A 80 -6.29 12.61 7.66
N ARG A 81 -7.03 12.44 8.76
CA ARG A 81 -6.45 12.09 10.07
C ARG A 81 -5.86 10.68 10.08
N THR A 82 -6.42 9.75 9.32
CA THR A 82 -5.90 8.37 9.20
C THR A 82 -4.60 8.33 8.44
N LEU A 83 -4.52 8.98 7.27
CA LEU A 83 -3.27 9.08 6.50
C LEU A 83 -2.18 9.85 7.26
N ALA A 84 -2.56 10.80 8.11
CA ALA A 84 -1.61 11.49 8.98
C ALA A 84 -1.25 10.71 10.27
N GLY A 85 -1.74 9.49 10.45
CA GLY A 85 -1.48 8.65 11.63
C GLY A 85 -2.11 9.13 12.94
N ARG A 86 -3.03 10.10 12.88
CA ARG A 86 -3.63 10.78 14.05
C ARG A 86 -4.97 10.21 14.52
N SER A 87 -5.63 9.36 13.73
CA SER A 87 -6.92 8.76 14.11
C SER A 87 -6.78 7.50 14.98
N GLY A 88 -5.59 6.89 15.01
CA GLY A 88 -5.41 5.55 15.59
C GLY A 88 -6.07 4.44 14.76
N LEU A 89 -6.47 4.74 13.51
CA LEU A 89 -6.97 3.77 12.55
C LEU A 89 -5.87 3.37 11.57
N PHE A 90 -6.04 2.19 10.98
CA PHE A 90 -5.22 1.69 9.87
C PHE A 90 -6.14 0.94 8.89
N GLY A 91 -5.70 0.72 7.64
CA GLY A 91 -6.50 -0.01 6.65
C GLY A 91 -7.30 0.83 5.64
N LEU A 92 -7.21 2.17 5.70
CA LEU A 92 -7.92 3.03 4.74
C LEU A 92 -7.38 2.78 3.32
N ALA A 93 -8.29 2.44 2.40
CA ALA A 93 -7.98 2.14 1.00
C ALA A 93 -8.45 3.23 0.03
N GLY A 94 -9.46 4.02 0.39
CA GLY A 94 -10.02 5.04 -0.50
C GLY A 94 -11.19 5.82 0.09
N LEU A 95 -11.53 6.91 -0.59
CA LEU A 95 -12.62 7.82 -0.25
C LEU A 95 -13.67 7.82 -1.37
N VAL A 96 -14.95 7.83 -1.01
CA VAL A 96 -16.06 8.00 -1.95
C VAL A 96 -16.85 9.24 -1.57
N LEU A 97 -17.16 10.10 -2.54
CA LEU A 97 -17.94 11.32 -2.34
C LEU A 97 -19.22 11.23 -3.16
N LEU A 98 -20.37 11.34 -2.51
CA LEU A 98 -21.70 11.25 -3.12
C LEU A 98 -22.43 12.58 -2.96
N GLY A 99 -22.65 13.30 -4.07
CA GLY A 99 -23.44 14.55 -4.07
C GLY A 99 -22.88 15.66 -3.18
N GLY A 100 -21.59 15.65 -2.92
CA GLY A 100 -20.93 16.64 -2.07
C GLY A 100 -19.46 16.85 -2.46
N SER A 101 -18.87 17.91 -1.92
CA SER A 101 -17.45 18.21 -2.10
C SER A 101 -16.62 17.61 -0.98
N ALA A 102 -15.41 17.18 -1.32
CA ALA A 102 -14.43 16.77 -0.33
C ALA A 102 -13.89 17.99 0.43
N GLY A 103 -13.56 17.78 1.69
CA GLY A 103 -12.59 18.64 2.38
C GLY A 103 -11.18 18.42 1.83
N VAL A 104 -10.20 19.17 2.35
CA VAL A 104 -8.79 18.93 2.00
C VAL A 104 -8.35 17.59 2.58
N VAL A 105 -8.05 16.61 1.70
CA VAL A 105 -7.42 15.34 2.07
C VAL A 105 -5.94 15.42 1.69
N ALA A 106 -5.06 15.18 2.65
CA ALA A 106 -3.62 15.14 2.40
C ALA A 106 -3.26 13.90 1.56
N GLY A 107 -2.34 14.05 0.61
CA GLY A 107 -1.80 12.94 -0.18
C GLY A 107 -2.68 12.46 -1.34
N ARG A 108 -2.22 11.42 -2.04
CA ARG A 108 -2.87 10.82 -3.22
C ARG A 108 -3.82 9.68 -2.82
N LEU A 109 -4.76 9.94 -1.92
CA LEU A 109 -5.80 8.96 -1.58
C LEU A 109 -6.66 8.65 -2.81
N PRO A 110 -6.78 7.39 -3.25
CA PRO A 110 -7.74 7.03 -4.29
C PRO A 110 -9.13 7.54 -3.90
N THR A 111 -9.70 8.39 -4.75
CA THR A 111 -10.98 9.06 -4.47
C THR A 111 -11.93 8.88 -5.65
N LEU A 112 -13.09 8.29 -5.37
CA LEU A 112 -14.22 8.22 -6.31
C LEU A 112 -15.17 9.39 -6.03
N ARG A 113 -15.58 10.09 -7.09
CA ARG A 113 -16.51 11.22 -7.01
C ARG A 113 -17.74 10.91 -7.85
N LEU A 114 -18.92 11.02 -7.24
CA LEU A 114 -20.20 10.76 -7.88
C LEU A 114 -21.13 11.94 -7.61
N GLU A 115 -21.89 12.34 -8.62
CA GLU A 115 -22.83 13.46 -8.54
C GLU A 115 -24.02 13.12 -7.63
N ASP A 116 -24.46 11.86 -7.62
CA ASP A 116 -25.54 11.36 -6.80
C ASP A 116 -25.35 9.86 -6.48
N ALA A 117 -26.39 9.23 -5.92
CA ALA A 117 -26.38 7.81 -5.59
C ALA A 117 -26.74 6.90 -6.78
N ALA A 118 -27.18 7.45 -7.92
CA ALA A 118 -27.58 6.66 -9.07
C ALA A 118 -26.35 5.96 -9.68
N GLY A 119 -26.40 4.64 -9.79
CA GLY A 119 -25.27 3.84 -10.27
C GLY A 119 -24.07 3.77 -9.31
N ALA A 120 -24.20 4.30 -8.08
CA ALA A 120 -23.08 4.35 -7.13
C ALA A 120 -22.52 2.97 -6.79
N ALA A 121 -23.36 1.93 -6.65
CA ALA A 121 -22.89 0.57 -6.39
C ALA A 121 -21.98 0.03 -7.50
N ALA A 122 -22.36 0.22 -8.77
CA ALA A 122 -21.55 -0.21 -9.91
C ALA A 122 -20.20 0.55 -9.96
N ALA A 123 -20.23 1.86 -9.73
CA ALA A 123 -19.03 2.68 -9.70
C ALA A 123 -18.10 2.33 -8.53
N ILE A 124 -18.64 2.08 -7.34
CA ILE A 124 -17.88 1.64 -6.16
C ILE A 124 -17.26 0.26 -6.40
N ARG A 125 -17.99 -0.67 -7.03
CA ARG A 125 -17.46 -1.99 -7.40
C ARG A 125 -16.27 -1.87 -8.35
N ALA A 126 -16.40 -1.08 -9.42
CA ALA A 126 -15.30 -0.83 -10.35
C ALA A 126 -14.11 -0.17 -9.64
N PHE A 127 -14.37 0.89 -8.87
CA PHE A 127 -13.34 1.59 -8.10
C PHE A 127 -12.59 0.68 -7.12
N TRP A 128 -13.29 -0.22 -6.43
CA TRP A 128 -12.68 -1.20 -5.55
C TRP A 128 -11.87 -2.23 -6.33
N GLY A 129 -12.45 -2.85 -7.37
CA GLY A 129 -11.81 -3.92 -8.13
C GLY A 129 -10.62 -3.47 -8.98
N GLU A 130 -10.63 -2.23 -9.44
CA GLU A 130 -9.63 -1.71 -10.39
C GLU A 130 -8.59 -0.81 -9.73
N ARG A 131 -8.90 -0.21 -8.57
CA ARG A 131 -8.03 0.81 -7.94
C ARG A 131 -7.84 0.62 -6.45
N ALA A 132 -8.81 0.97 -5.61
CA ALA A 132 -8.59 1.03 -4.15
C ALA A 132 -8.34 -0.34 -3.50
N GLY A 133 -8.92 -1.41 -4.05
CA GLY A 133 -8.86 -2.76 -3.52
C GLY A 133 -7.70 -3.63 -4.02
N THR A 134 -6.86 -3.15 -4.96
CA THR A 134 -5.92 -4.01 -5.71
C THR A 134 -4.59 -4.31 -5.00
N GLY A 135 -4.19 -3.50 -4.03
CA GLY A 135 -2.95 -3.72 -3.24
C GLY A 135 -2.96 -4.97 -2.33
N PRO A 136 -1.85 -5.30 -1.66
CA PRO A 136 -1.75 -6.47 -0.77
C PRO A 136 -2.53 -6.27 0.54
N VAL A 137 -3.05 -7.35 1.11
CA VAL A 137 -3.78 -7.32 2.39
C VAL A 137 -2.80 -7.46 3.57
N VAL A 138 -2.97 -6.61 4.59
CA VAL A 138 -2.27 -6.70 5.86
C VAL A 138 -3.09 -7.58 6.82
N LEU A 139 -2.43 -8.50 7.51
CA LEU A 139 -3.09 -9.39 8.49
C LEU A 139 -3.72 -8.59 9.64
N VAL A 140 -4.76 -9.17 10.28
CA VAL A 140 -5.54 -8.50 11.32
C VAL A 140 -4.69 -8.08 12.52
N ASP A 141 -3.83 -8.97 13.00
CA ASP A 141 -2.92 -8.71 14.11
C ASP A 141 -1.87 -7.63 13.79
N ALA A 142 -1.26 -7.69 12.59
CA ALA A 142 -0.35 -6.65 12.10
C ALA A 142 -1.05 -5.29 11.97
N SER A 143 -2.28 -5.27 11.44
CA SER A 143 -3.08 -4.05 11.34
C SER A 143 -3.37 -3.45 12.72
N ARG A 144 -3.70 -4.30 13.71
CA ARG A 144 -3.92 -3.87 15.10
C ARG A 144 -2.64 -3.34 15.75
N ALA A 145 -1.50 -4.00 15.55
CA ALA A 145 -0.22 -3.54 16.08
C ALA A 145 0.17 -2.18 15.50
N ILE A 146 0.03 -1.98 14.18
CA ILE A 146 0.27 -0.70 13.52
C ILE A 146 -0.66 0.39 14.07
N ALA A 147 -1.95 0.10 14.23
CA ALA A 147 -2.93 1.05 14.76
C ALA A 147 -2.72 1.41 16.25
N SER A 148 -1.99 0.57 17.00
CA SER A 148 -1.82 0.71 18.45
C SER A 148 -0.94 1.90 18.87
N ALA A 149 -0.93 2.17 20.18
CA ALA A 149 -0.08 3.19 20.80
C ALA A 149 1.43 2.86 20.76
N ARG A 150 1.82 1.63 20.42
CA ARG A 150 3.23 1.20 20.27
C ARG A 150 3.89 1.74 19.01
N THR A 151 3.07 2.15 18.04
CA THR A 151 3.54 2.78 16.81
C THR A 151 3.42 4.29 16.97
N SER A 152 4.44 5.07 16.62
CA SER A 152 4.31 6.54 16.66
C SER A 152 3.35 7.06 15.59
N THR A 153 2.81 8.25 15.78
CA THR A 153 1.96 8.93 14.78
C THR A 153 2.68 9.04 13.43
N ARG A 154 3.98 9.35 13.44
CA ARG A 154 4.78 9.47 12.21
C ARG A 154 4.90 8.14 11.47
N VAL A 155 5.16 7.04 12.18
CA VAL A 155 5.29 5.72 11.56
C VAL A 155 3.93 5.23 11.05
N ARG A 156 2.83 5.45 11.80
CA ARG A 156 1.47 5.16 11.31
C ARG A 156 1.17 5.89 10.00
N ALA A 157 1.53 7.17 9.91
CA ALA A 157 1.33 7.96 8.69
C ALA A 157 2.07 7.36 7.49
N LEU A 158 3.37 7.06 7.65
CA LEU A 158 4.18 6.45 6.60
C LEU A 158 3.64 5.09 6.14
N LEU A 159 3.21 4.25 7.08
CA LEU A 159 2.65 2.94 6.75
C LEU A 159 1.27 3.05 6.10
N ALA A 160 0.46 4.03 6.51
CA ALA A 160 -0.86 4.28 5.91
C ALA A 160 -0.74 4.75 4.45
N GLU A 161 0.25 5.61 4.16
CA GLU A 161 0.55 6.02 2.79
C GLU A 161 1.03 4.85 1.93
N ARG A 162 1.98 4.05 2.45
CA ARG A 162 2.53 2.90 1.72
C ARG A 162 1.54 1.77 1.46
N LEU A 163 0.47 1.70 2.27
CA LEU A 163 -0.63 0.75 2.13
C LEU A 163 -1.53 1.07 0.93
N LEU A 164 -1.60 2.34 0.51
CA LEU A 164 -2.46 2.72 -0.61
C LEU A 164 -2.05 1.95 -1.86
N ALA A 165 -3.07 1.53 -2.63
CA ALA A 165 -2.85 0.83 -3.88
C ALA A 165 -2.13 1.75 -4.87
N ASP A 166 -1.19 1.17 -5.61
CA ASP A 166 -0.49 1.87 -6.69
C ASP A 166 -1.46 2.20 -7.84
N ASP A 167 -1.17 3.24 -8.61
CA ASP A 167 -2.03 3.64 -9.73
C ASP A 167 -1.94 2.60 -10.86
N PRO A 168 -3.05 1.91 -11.24
CA PRO A 168 -3.03 0.92 -12.32
C PRO A 168 -2.69 1.54 -13.68
N HIS A 169 -2.83 2.86 -13.82
CA HIS A 169 -2.52 3.63 -15.03
C HIS A 169 -1.28 4.51 -14.87
N TYR A 170 -0.38 4.16 -13.94
CA TYR A 170 0.88 4.86 -13.74
C TYR A 170 1.64 5.01 -15.06
N SER A 171 1.98 6.27 -15.39
CA SER A 171 2.82 6.62 -16.53
C SER A 171 4.20 7.01 -15.98
N PRO A 172 5.29 6.38 -16.46
CA PRO A 172 6.61 6.64 -15.92
C PRO A 172 7.07 8.07 -16.24
N GLU A 173 7.78 8.67 -15.29
CA GLU A 173 8.32 10.03 -15.35
C GLU A 173 9.79 10.04 -15.78
N VAL A 174 10.56 9.00 -15.43
CA VAL A 174 11.98 8.86 -15.77
C VAL A 174 12.20 7.77 -16.81
N LEU A 175 11.61 6.60 -16.60
CA LEU A 175 11.73 5.45 -17.47
C LEU A 175 10.83 5.59 -18.70
N THR A 176 11.16 4.85 -19.76
CA THR A 176 10.22 4.63 -20.87
C THR A 176 9.15 3.60 -20.49
N PRO A 177 7.99 3.56 -21.20
CA PRO A 177 6.98 2.52 -20.97
C PRO A 177 7.52 1.09 -21.13
N ALA A 178 8.45 0.86 -22.07
CA ALA A 178 9.08 -0.45 -22.27
C ALA A 178 10.00 -0.81 -21.10
N GLN A 179 10.83 0.14 -20.64
CA GLN A 179 11.69 -0.04 -19.47
C GLN A 179 10.89 -0.33 -18.20
N LEU A 180 9.75 0.35 -17.99
CA LEU A 180 8.87 0.08 -16.87
C LEU A 180 8.31 -1.35 -16.91
N VAL A 181 7.93 -1.85 -18.10
CA VAL A 181 7.49 -3.25 -18.28
C VAL A 181 8.62 -4.23 -17.93
N THR A 182 9.84 -3.98 -18.41
CA THR A 182 11.02 -4.78 -18.08
C THR A 182 11.27 -4.79 -16.57
N LEU A 183 11.24 -3.64 -15.90
CA LEU A 183 11.46 -3.53 -14.46
C LEU A 183 10.37 -4.25 -13.64
N ARG A 184 9.10 -4.20 -14.08
CA ARG A 184 8.01 -4.98 -13.46
C ARG A 184 8.28 -6.49 -13.54
N ALA A 185 8.77 -6.97 -14.68
CA ALA A 185 9.14 -8.38 -14.84
C ALA A 185 10.34 -8.77 -13.97
N ILE A 186 11.35 -7.90 -13.84
CA ILE A 186 12.48 -8.12 -12.92
C ILE A 186 11.98 -8.18 -11.47
N ALA A 187 11.11 -7.25 -11.07
CA ALA A 187 10.55 -7.19 -9.72
C ALA A 187 9.83 -8.48 -9.32
N ASP A 188 9.09 -9.11 -10.25
CA ASP A 188 8.40 -10.39 -10.02
C ASP A 188 9.37 -11.55 -9.76
N ARG A 189 10.64 -11.44 -10.18
CA ARG A 189 11.69 -12.44 -9.97
C ARG A 189 12.59 -12.17 -8.77
N VAL A 190 12.75 -10.91 -8.38
CA VAL A 190 13.63 -10.50 -7.26
C VAL A 190 12.95 -10.66 -5.90
N VAL A 191 11.65 -10.41 -5.78
CA VAL A 191 10.93 -10.49 -4.51
C VAL A 191 9.61 -11.26 -4.61
N PRO A 192 9.10 -11.85 -3.50
CA PRO A 192 7.81 -12.54 -3.49
C PRO A 192 6.63 -11.57 -3.69
N GLN A 193 5.80 -11.80 -4.71
CA GLN A 193 4.62 -10.97 -5.03
C GLN A 193 3.27 -11.71 -4.87
N ASP A 194 3.26 -12.89 -4.23
CA ASP A 194 2.02 -13.64 -4.00
C ASP A 194 1.11 -12.92 -2.97
N GLY A 195 -0.20 -12.90 -3.22
CA GLY A 195 -1.20 -12.39 -2.27
C GLY A 195 -1.56 -10.90 -2.43
N GLY A 196 -1.25 -10.31 -3.59
CA GLY A 196 -1.52 -8.93 -3.95
C GLY A 196 -0.24 -8.23 -4.39
N ARG A 197 -0.31 -7.48 -5.50
CA ARG A 197 0.89 -6.94 -6.15
C ARG A 197 1.18 -5.53 -5.64
N ILE A 198 2.45 -5.28 -5.33
CA ILE A 198 3.00 -3.93 -5.17
C ILE A 198 3.68 -3.60 -6.49
N ASP A 199 3.34 -2.48 -7.13
CA ASP A 199 4.01 -2.03 -8.34
C ASP A 199 5.35 -1.38 -7.99
N LEU A 200 6.33 -2.23 -7.65
CA LEU A 200 7.66 -1.81 -7.23
C LEU A 200 8.37 -0.99 -8.31
N ALA A 201 8.14 -1.32 -9.59
CA ALA A 201 8.72 -0.59 -10.70
C ALA A 201 8.21 0.85 -10.76
N ALA A 202 6.89 1.06 -10.59
CA ALA A 202 6.32 2.41 -10.51
C ALA A 202 6.86 3.20 -9.31
N ARG A 203 7.02 2.54 -8.14
CA ARG A 203 7.60 3.17 -6.95
C ARG A 203 9.08 3.54 -7.13
N VAL A 204 9.85 2.71 -7.82
CA VAL A 204 11.26 3.00 -8.17
C VAL A 204 11.33 4.15 -9.17
N ASP A 205 10.49 4.17 -10.21
CA ASP A 205 10.45 5.29 -11.17
C ASP A 205 10.12 6.62 -10.49
N ALA A 206 9.11 6.66 -9.61
CA ALA A 206 8.78 7.84 -8.81
C ALA A 206 9.94 8.25 -7.87
N GLN A 207 10.62 7.29 -7.25
CA GLN A 207 11.81 7.55 -6.44
C GLN A 207 12.93 8.23 -7.26
N LEU A 208 13.17 7.74 -8.49
CA LEU A 208 14.14 8.33 -9.41
C LEU A 208 13.74 9.75 -9.82
N ALA A 209 12.45 9.98 -10.10
CA ALA A 209 11.90 11.29 -10.46
C ALA A 209 12.09 12.32 -9.34
N ASP A 210 11.85 11.91 -8.10
CA ASP A 210 12.02 12.74 -6.91
C ASP A 210 13.49 12.93 -6.48
N GLY A 211 14.44 12.31 -7.21
CA GLY A 211 15.86 12.32 -6.88
C GLY A 211 16.17 11.69 -5.51
N GLN A 212 15.32 10.79 -5.04
CA GLN A 212 15.49 10.12 -3.75
C GLN A 212 16.38 8.88 -3.95
N GLY A 213 17.38 8.72 -3.10
CA GLY A 213 18.25 7.55 -3.07
C GLY A 213 18.59 7.16 -1.64
N ASP A 214 19.42 6.13 -1.49
CA ASP A 214 20.00 5.76 -0.18
C ASP A 214 21.23 6.63 0.19
N GLY A 215 21.56 7.61 -0.66
CA GLY A 215 22.72 8.49 -0.50
C GLY A 215 24.03 7.90 -1.02
N TRP A 216 23.99 6.70 -1.60
CA TRP A 216 25.11 6.03 -2.22
C TRP A 216 24.87 5.86 -3.72
N ARG A 217 25.97 5.81 -4.46
CA ARG A 217 25.97 5.49 -5.88
C ARG A 217 27.26 4.78 -6.22
N ASN A 218 27.18 3.67 -6.95
CA ASN A 218 28.38 2.99 -7.37
C ASN A 218 29.25 3.90 -8.27
N ALA A 219 30.55 3.99 -7.97
CA ALA A 219 31.47 4.86 -8.69
C ALA A 219 31.63 4.51 -10.17
N VAL A 220 31.37 3.26 -10.56
CA VAL A 220 31.50 2.80 -11.95
C VAL A 220 30.26 3.07 -12.79
N LEU A 221 29.13 3.41 -12.18
CA LEU A 221 27.88 3.73 -12.86
C LEU A 221 27.79 5.22 -13.19
N PRO A 222 26.95 5.63 -14.17
CA PRO A 222 26.51 7.01 -14.31
C PRO A 222 25.52 7.39 -13.18
N ALA A 223 24.85 8.54 -13.30
CA ALA A 223 23.76 8.91 -12.39
C ALA A 223 22.57 7.94 -12.52
N ASP A 224 21.84 7.71 -11.43
CA ASP A 224 20.85 6.63 -11.31
C ASP A 224 19.79 6.62 -12.42
N PRO A 225 19.17 7.75 -12.83
CA PRO A 225 18.23 7.75 -13.94
C PRO A 225 18.82 7.22 -15.25
N ILE A 226 20.08 7.56 -15.53
CA ILE A 226 20.80 7.12 -16.72
C ILE A 226 21.19 5.64 -16.57
N ALA A 227 21.67 5.24 -15.39
CA ALA A 227 22.07 3.86 -15.12
C ALA A 227 20.87 2.90 -15.27
N TYR A 228 19.70 3.27 -14.74
CA TYR A 228 18.46 2.51 -14.89
C TYR A 228 18.05 2.35 -16.35
N GLY A 229 18.05 3.42 -17.13
CA GLY A 229 17.74 3.34 -18.56
C GLY A 229 18.66 2.36 -19.30
N LEU A 230 19.98 2.54 -19.14
CA LEU A 230 20.97 1.70 -19.82
C LEU A 230 20.90 0.22 -19.40
N GLY A 231 20.72 -0.06 -18.10
CA GLY A 231 20.62 -1.43 -17.60
C GLY A 231 19.35 -2.13 -18.06
N LEU A 232 18.22 -1.43 -18.09
CA LEU A 232 16.95 -1.98 -18.58
C LEU A 232 16.97 -2.20 -20.09
N ASP A 233 17.62 -1.33 -20.87
CA ASP A 233 17.78 -1.51 -22.31
C ASP A 233 18.64 -2.76 -22.65
N SER A 234 19.65 -3.07 -21.83
CA SER A 234 20.43 -4.31 -21.95
C SER A 234 19.60 -5.58 -21.66
N LEU A 235 18.44 -5.42 -21.02
CA LEU A 235 17.46 -6.45 -20.75
C LEU A 235 16.22 -6.36 -21.64
N ASP A 236 16.32 -5.74 -22.82
CA ASP A 236 15.21 -5.74 -23.78
C ASP A 236 14.70 -7.16 -24.10
N GLY A 237 13.39 -7.27 -24.28
CA GLY A 237 12.67 -8.52 -24.46
C GLY A 237 12.56 -9.42 -23.22
N PHE A 238 13.15 -9.05 -22.07
CA PHE A 238 13.15 -9.89 -20.86
C PHE A 238 11.75 -10.30 -20.38
N ALA A 239 10.78 -9.37 -20.43
CA ALA A 239 9.41 -9.62 -20.01
C ALA A 239 8.69 -10.70 -20.84
N ALA A 240 9.15 -10.98 -22.06
CA ALA A 240 8.57 -11.99 -22.95
C ALA A 240 9.14 -13.40 -22.74
N LEU A 241 10.21 -13.53 -21.94
CA LEU A 241 10.84 -14.81 -21.63
C LEU A 241 9.99 -15.64 -20.66
N THR A 242 10.17 -16.96 -20.67
CA THR A 242 9.60 -17.82 -19.62
C THR A 242 10.25 -17.55 -18.25
N PRO A 243 9.58 -17.87 -17.12
CA PRO A 243 10.17 -17.64 -15.80
C PRO A 243 11.56 -18.25 -15.60
N GLY A 244 11.81 -19.46 -16.13
CA GLY A 244 13.13 -20.10 -16.03
C GLY A 244 14.21 -19.40 -16.86
N GLU A 245 13.85 -18.88 -18.05
CA GLU A 245 14.77 -18.08 -18.87
C GLU A 245 15.05 -16.71 -18.25
N GLN A 246 14.05 -16.11 -17.60
CA GLN A 246 14.22 -14.89 -16.81
C GLN A 246 15.21 -15.10 -15.66
N ASP A 247 15.00 -16.14 -14.85
CA ASP A 247 15.90 -16.48 -13.74
C ASP A 247 17.33 -16.75 -14.23
N GLY A 248 17.47 -17.48 -15.36
CA GLY A 248 18.76 -17.73 -16.00
C GLY A 248 19.46 -16.45 -16.48
N ARG A 249 18.72 -15.53 -17.12
CA ARG A 249 19.28 -14.26 -17.61
C ARG A 249 19.68 -13.33 -16.46
N LEU A 250 18.89 -13.25 -15.39
CA LEU A 250 19.24 -12.49 -14.18
C LEU A 250 20.47 -13.08 -13.46
N SER A 251 20.58 -14.42 -13.40
CA SER A 251 21.75 -15.09 -12.84
C SER A 251 23.01 -14.76 -13.65
N ALA A 252 22.92 -14.78 -14.99
CA ALA A 252 24.04 -14.41 -15.85
C ALA A 252 24.48 -12.94 -15.66
N VAL A 253 23.55 -12.02 -15.40
CA VAL A 253 23.87 -10.62 -15.05
C VAL A 253 24.59 -10.53 -13.71
N ALA A 254 24.10 -11.25 -12.69
CA ALA A 254 24.73 -11.28 -11.37
C ALA A 254 26.15 -11.88 -11.41
N ASP A 255 26.38 -12.88 -12.27
CA ASP A 255 27.67 -13.54 -12.44
C ASP A 255 28.62 -12.78 -13.40
N GLY A 256 28.18 -11.65 -13.99
CA GLY A 256 28.97 -10.86 -14.95
C GLY A 256 29.18 -11.55 -16.30
N SER A 257 28.37 -12.56 -16.65
CA SER A 257 28.48 -13.34 -17.89
C SER A 257 27.45 -12.95 -18.96
N ALA A 258 26.50 -12.08 -18.62
CA ALA A 258 25.50 -11.57 -19.57
C ALA A 258 26.08 -10.55 -20.56
N ALA A 259 25.47 -10.45 -21.74
CA ALA A 259 25.75 -9.38 -22.68
C ALA A 259 25.31 -8.04 -22.09
N ALA A 260 26.22 -7.06 -22.04
CA ALA A 260 26.03 -5.83 -21.29
C ALA A 260 25.50 -4.62 -22.10
N GLY A 261 25.34 -4.79 -23.43
CA GLY A 261 24.81 -3.73 -24.30
C GLY A 261 25.69 -2.47 -24.28
N ALA A 262 25.12 -1.36 -23.83
CA ALA A 262 25.82 -0.07 -23.69
C ALA A 262 26.64 0.06 -22.41
N LEU A 263 26.41 -0.82 -21.42
CA LEU A 263 27.22 -0.92 -20.20
C LEU A 263 28.35 -1.94 -20.41
N THR A 264 29.39 -1.89 -19.58
CA THR A 264 30.31 -3.03 -19.43
C THR A 264 29.67 -4.14 -18.59
N PRO A 265 30.15 -5.40 -18.64
CA PRO A 265 29.66 -6.47 -17.77
C PRO A 265 29.72 -6.08 -16.28
N GLU A 266 30.82 -5.44 -15.85
CA GLU A 266 30.98 -5.00 -14.46
C GLU A 266 29.95 -3.92 -14.08
N GLN A 267 29.66 -2.99 -15.00
CA GLN A 267 28.63 -1.98 -14.80
C GLN A 267 27.24 -2.61 -14.76
N LEU A 268 26.93 -3.58 -15.61
CA LEU A 268 25.61 -4.23 -15.60
C LEU A 268 25.39 -5.04 -14.31
N THR A 269 26.43 -5.71 -13.80
CA THR A 269 26.37 -6.39 -12.50
C THR A 269 26.14 -5.39 -11.36
N ALA A 270 26.92 -4.30 -11.30
CA ALA A 270 26.74 -3.26 -10.29
C ALA A 270 25.34 -2.61 -10.37
N TRP A 271 24.85 -2.34 -11.58
CA TRP A 271 23.50 -1.83 -11.79
C TRP A 271 22.45 -2.80 -11.25
N PHE A 272 22.61 -4.10 -11.47
CA PHE A 272 21.65 -5.10 -11.02
C PHE A 272 21.66 -5.25 -9.49
N GLU A 273 22.81 -5.05 -8.83
CA GLU A 273 22.89 -4.95 -7.38
C GLU A 273 22.05 -3.77 -6.85
N ASP A 274 22.24 -2.57 -7.39
CA ASP A 274 21.48 -1.37 -7.00
C ASP A 274 19.97 -1.55 -7.27
N CYS A 275 19.62 -2.09 -8.44
CA CYS A 275 18.23 -2.41 -8.82
C CYS A 275 17.56 -3.38 -7.83
N ARG A 276 18.27 -4.44 -7.42
CA ARG A 276 17.75 -5.38 -6.42
C ARG A 276 17.57 -4.74 -5.05
N VAL A 277 18.50 -3.89 -4.64
CA VAL A 277 18.41 -3.15 -3.37
C VAL A 277 17.16 -2.27 -3.35
N ASP A 278 16.92 -1.50 -4.41
CA ASP A 278 15.74 -0.65 -4.52
C ASP A 278 14.44 -1.46 -4.52
N LEU A 279 14.36 -2.53 -5.30
CA LEU A 279 13.19 -3.41 -5.35
C LEU A 279 12.89 -4.04 -3.98
N VAL A 280 13.92 -4.58 -3.31
CA VAL A 280 13.78 -5.18 -1.97
C VAL A 280 13.39 -4.12 -0.94
N ARG A 281 13.97 -2.92 -1.00
CA ARG A 281 13.64 -1.81 -0.09
C ARG A 281 12.19 -1.36 -0.26
N GLN A 282 11.73 -1.16 -1.49
CA GLN A 282 10.34 -0.79 -1.78
C GLN A 282 9.37 -1.89 -1.32
N TRP A 283 9.75 -3.16 -1.51
CA TRP A 283 8.96 -4.29 -1.06
C TRP A 283 8.88 -4.39 0.46
N LEU A 284 10.02 -4.35 1.17
CA LEU A 284 10.08 -4.41 2.64
C LEU A 284 9.47 -3.17 3.31
N ALA A 285 9.39 -2.04 2.61
CA ALA A 285 8.74 -0.84 3.11
C ALA A 285 7.21 -1.01 3.26
N HIS A 286 6.60 -1.95 2.53
CA HIS A 286 5.15 -2.16 2.54
C HIS A 286 4.71 -2.96 3.79
N PRO A 287 3.64 -2.53 4.50
CA PRO A 287 3.20 -3.17 5.75
C PRO A 287 2.81 -4.64 5.60
N ALA A 288 2.26 -5.05 4.45
CA ALA A 288 1.95 -6.46 4.19
C ALA A 288 3.21 -7.33 4.04
N SER A 289 4.28 -6.78 3.45
CA SER A 289 5.56 -7.47 3.32
C SER A 289 6.25 -7.60 4.67
N MET A 290 6.22 -6.54 5.49
CA MET A 290 6.68 -6.58 6.88
C MET A 290 5.99 -7.69 7.67
N ALA A 291 4.65 -7.76 7.61
CA ALA A 291 3.89 -8.82 8.25
C ALA A 291 4.24 -10.22 7.71
N ARG A 292 4.45 -10.34 6.39
CA ARG A 292 4.86 -11.61 5.75
C ARG A 292 6.19 -12.12 6.27
N VAL A 293 7.17 -11.24 6.51
CA VAL A 293 8.49 -11.63 7.04
C VAL A 293 8.57 -11.62 8.57
N GLY A 294 7.45 -11.31 9.25
CA GLY A 294 7.41 -11.25 10.71
C GLY A 294 8.11 -10.04 11.31
N TYR A 295 8.28 -8.96 10.55
CA TYR A 295 8.90 -7.73 11.03
C TYR A 295 7.87 -6.86 11.76
N ASP A 296 8.15 -6.56 13.02
CA ASP A 296 7.34 -5.70 13.91
C ASP A 296 8.16 -4.59 14.58
N GLY A 297 9.39 -4.34 14.12
CA GLY A 297 10.29 -3.32 14.68
C GLY A 297 9.74 -1.88 14.63
N TYR A 298 8.66 -1.64 13.88
CA TYR A 298 7.90 -0.39 13.89
C TYR A 298 7.15 -0.13 15.21
N ALA A 299 6.92 -1.16 16.03
CA ALA A 299 6.20 -1.13 17.29
C ALA A 299 7.10 -0.92 18.52
N SER A 300 8.26 -0.27 18.33
CA SER A 300 9.24 0.05 19.37
C SER A 300 9.13 1.49 19.90
N GLY A 301 8.01 2.16 19.62
CA GLY A 301 7.84 3.58 19.89
C GLY A 301 6.51 3.93 20.55
N GLY A 302 5.90 4.99 20.03
CA GLY A 302 4.73 5.65 20.59
C GLY A 302 4.98 7.16 20.69
N ASP A 303 3.92 7.92 20.94
CA ASP A 303 4.02 9.37 21.06
C ASP A 303 4.10 9.83 22.54
N THR A 304 3.93 8.91 23.49
CA THR A 304 3.91 9.19 24.93
C THR A 304 5.02 8.45 25.65
N LEU A 305 5.68 9.14 26.59
CA LEU A 305 6.71 8.54 27.44
C LEU A 305 6.10 7.80 28.65
N PRO A 306 6.72 6.71 29.12
CA PRO A 306 7.85 6.03 28.49
C PRO A 306 7.43 5.34 27.18
N LEU A 307 8.34 5.30 26.20
CA LEU A 307 8.06 4.61 24.93
C LEU A 307 7.82 3.13 25.19
N ALA A 308 6.83 2.55 24.49
CA ALA A 308 6.59 1.12 24.55
C ALA A 308 7.70 0.41 23.77
N GLY A 309 8.53 -0.36 24.47
CA GLY A 309 9.56 -1.21 23.89
C GLY A 309 9.22 -2.69 23.99
N PHE A 310 10.14 -3.52 23.54
CA PHE A 310 10.11 -4.97 23.74
C PHE A 310 10.66 -5.31 25.13
N HIS A 311 9.94 -6.16 25.85
CA HIS A 311 10.33 -6.73 27.14
C HIS A 311 10.88 -8.14 26.99
N SER A 312 10.34 -8.94 26.07
CA SER A 312 10.87 -10.27 25.75
C SER A 312 11.89 -10.16 24.62
N LEU A 313 13.17 -10.36 24.94
CA LEU A 313 14.29 -10.28 23.99
C LEU A 313 14.92 -11.65 23.67
N GLY A 314 14.32 -12.74 24.17
CA GLY A 314 14.79 -14.10 23.90
C GLY A 314 14.51 -14.51 22.47
N ALA A 315 15.40 -15.31 21.87
CA ALA A 315 15.14 -15.91 20.56
C ALA A 315 13.85 -16.74 20.60
N ASP A 316 13.04 -16.64 19.55
CA ASP A 316 11.74 -17.29 19.40
C ASP A 316 10.70 -16.98 20.50
N GLN A 317 10.94 -15.94 21.31
CA GLN A 317 9.95 -15.42 22.26
C GLN A 317 9.20 -14.26 21.63
N ARG A 318 7.90 -14.19 21.93
CA ARG A 318 6.98 -13.17 21.43
C ARG A 318 6.07 -12.73 22.54
N GLU A 319 5.76 -11.45 22.59
CA GLU A 319 4.74 -10.89 23.46
C GLU A 319 3.34 -11.04 22.86
N ASP A 320 2.30 -11.01 23.70
CA ASP A 320 0.91 -11.24 23.28
C ASP A 320 0.38 -10.23 22.25
N TRP A 321 1.05 -9.07 22.10
CA TRP A 321 0.67 -8.03 21.15
C TRP A 321 1.37 -8.17 19.80
N GLU A 322 2.44 -8.98 19.70
CA GLU A 322 3.25 -9.09 18.49
C GLU A 322 2.49 -9.80 17.35
N PRO A 323 2.47 -9.23 16.13
CA PRO A 323 1.82 -9.86 14.98
C PRO A 323 2.43 -11.20 14.64
N THR A 324 1.61 -12.22 14.40
CA THR A 324 2.06 -13.53 13.93
C THR A 324 2.62 -13.44 12.52
N ALA A 325 3.87 -13.89 12.36
CA ALA A 325 4.43 -14.06 11.03
C ALA A 325 3.72 -15.25 10.35
N ARG A 326 3.49 -15.16 9.03
CA ARG A 326 3.38 -16.39 8.25
C ARG A 326 4.74 -17.08 8.38
N SER A 327 4.83 -18.15 9.14
CA SER A 327 5.86 -19.15 8.88
C SER A 327 5.41 -19.96 7.68
N PRO A 328 5.96 -19.78 6.46
CA PRO A 328 6.00 -20.89 5.55
C PRO A 328 6.97 -21.90 6.17
N ARG A 329 6.43 -22.98 6.74
CA ARG A 329 7.13 -24.25 6.63
C ARG A 329 6.88 -24.80 5.23
#